data_AF-A0A7M2QVY2-F1
#
_entry.id   AF-A0A7M2QVY2-F1
#
_cell.length_a   1.000
_cell.length_b   1.000
_cell.length_c   1.000
_cell.angle_alpha   90.00
_cell.angle_beta   90.00
_cell.angle_gamma   90.00
#
_symmetry.space_group_name_H-M   'P 1'
#
loop_
_entity.id
_entity.type
_entity.pdbx_description
1 polymer ?
#
loop_
_entity_poly.entity_id
_entity_poly.type
_entity_poly.pdbx_seq_one_letter_code
_entity_poly.pdbx_strand_id
1 'polypeptide(L)'
;MKPVLTVIKRNFASNLIALIITILVVLLSTTSSDASISISRGNYTYLYMLMMPFFIVYFNFSKLIHLNATKKDYFWGSILTYIIAAASISMVNTFIHLVIDPMNQTQIVINLLELCGWWENGVFVAFFQQFAFLLMVAVFLHVLLSMQSYWYGWLTNAVLVAIICVFVPIQPLRQILVSFFKLIMFNGNALLHISVCLSISMVLALVGLAVLKRRSI
;
A
#
# COMPACT_ATOMS: atom_id res chain seq x y z
N MET A 1 -20.01 -16.07 -4.39
CA MET A 1 -18.77 -16.37 -3.63
C MET A 1 -17.73 -17.16 -4.44
N LYS A 2 -18.09 -18.18 -5.24
CA LYS A 2 -17.14 -18.87 -6.13
C LYS A 2 -16.32 -17.96 -7.07
N PRO A 3 -16.89 -16.95 -7.78
CA PRO A 3 -16.11 -16.11 -8.71
C PRO A 3 -15.12 -15.19 -7.99
N VAL A 4 -15.51 -14.55 -6.88
CA VAL A 4 -14.61 -13.70 -6.07
C VAL A 4 -13.42 -14.50 -5.54
N LEU A 5 -13.63 -15.74 -5.07
CA LEU A 5 -12.55 -16.59 -4.61
C LEU A 5 -11.58 -16.95 -5.75
N THR A 6 -12.08 -17.20 -6.96
CA THR A 6 -11.26 -17.43 -8.15
C THR A 6 -10.41 -16.20 -8.48
N VAL A 7 -10.98 -14.99 -8.39
CA VAL A 7 -10.24 -13.74 -8.59
C VAL A 7 -9.10 -13.62 -7.57
N ILE A 8 -9.36 -13.87 -6.28
CA ILE A 8 -8.35 -13.80 -5.23
C ILE A 8 -7.20 -14.79 -5.49
N LYS A 9 -7.53 -16.05 -5.78
CA LYS A 9 -6.52 -17.07 -6.12
C LYS A 9 -5.67 -16.65 -7.31
N ARG A 10 -6.32 -16.12 -8.35
CA ARG A 10 -5.61 -15.62 -9.55
C ARG A 10 -4.73 -14.42 -9.24
N ASN A 11 -5.20 -13.50 -8.40
CA ASN A 11 -4.45 -12.33 -7.98
C ASN A 11 -3.18 -12.71 -7.21
N PHE A 12 -3.26 -13.64 -6.26
CA PHE A 12 -2.05 -14.11 -5.57
C PHE A 12 -1.09 -14.84 -6.52
N ALA A 13 -1.62 -15.68 -7.42
CA ALA A 13 -0.79 -16.38 -8.41
C ALA A 13 -0.06 -15.42 -9.36
N SER A 14 -0.70 -14.36 -9.83
CA SER A 14 -0.05 -13.36 -10.70
C SER A 14 0.95 -12.48 -9.95
N ASN A 15 0.80 -12.34 -8.64
CA ASN A 15 1.69 -11.54 -7.79
C ASN A 15 2.86 -12.32 -7.21
N LEU A 16 3.05 -13.58 -7.63
CA LEU A 16 4.19 -14.39 -7.21
C LEU A 16 5.53 -13.70 -7.53
N ILE A 17 5.62 -13.08 -8.71
CA ILE A 17 6.84 -12.34 -9.13
C ILE A 17 7.11 -11.17 -8.18
N ALA A 18 6.09 -10.36 -7.86
CA ALA A 18 6.22 -9.26 -6.90
C ALA A 18 6.64 -9.75 -5.51
N LEU A 19 6.10 -10.90 -5.08
CA LEU A 19 6.46 -11.51 -3.81
C LEU A 19 7.93 -11.96 -3.79
N ILE A 20 8.38 -12.65 -4.84
CA ILE A 20 9.78 -13.10 -4.97
C ILE A 20 10.72 -11.89 -4.94
N ILE A 21 10.43 -10.84 -5.71
CA ILE A 21 11.22 -9.61 -5.72
C ILE A 21 11.27 -9.00 -4.31
N THR A 22 10.13 -8.92 -3.62
CA THR A 22 10.08 -8.38 -2.26
C THR A 22 10.93 -9.19 -1.28
N ILE A 23 10.83 -10.53 -1.34
CA ILE A 23 11.64 -11.43 -0.49
C ILE A 23 13.13 -11.22 -0.77
N LEU A 24 13.52 -11.15 -2.05
CA LEU A 24 14.92 -10.89 -2.42
C LEU A 24 15.40 -9.55 -1.87
N VAL A 25 14.61 -8.48 -1.99
CA VAL A 25 14.98 -7.17 -1.43
C VAL A 25 15.11 -7.22 0.09
N VAL A 26 14.17 -7.87 0.79
CA VAL A 26 14.23 -8.02 2.26
C VAL A 26 15.50 -8.77 2.68
N LEU A 27 15.86 -9.86 1.99
CA LEU A 27 17.04 -10.68 2.31
C LEU A 27 18.37 -10.01 1.93
N LEU A 28 18.42 -9.35 0.77
CA LEU A 28 19.62 -8.74 0.22
C LEU A 28 19.85 -7.30 0.70
N SER A 29 18.87 -6.68 1.35
CA SER A 29 19.04 -5.37 1.96
C SER A 29 20.14 -5.43 3.03
N THR A 30 21.20 -4.68 2.77
CA THR A 30 22.34 -4.49 3.66
C THR A 30 22.57 -3.00 3.85
N THR A 31 22.96 -2.64 5.06
CA THR A 31 23.46 -1.32 5.39
C THR A 31 24.97 -1.42 5.49
N SER A 32 25.71 -0.38 5.05
CA SER A 32 27.17 -0.34 5.20
C SER A 32 27.58 -0.59 6.66
N SER A 33 28.66 -1.34 6.86
CA SER A 33 29.20 -1.68 8.19
C SER A 33 29.51 -0.45 9.04
N ASP A 34 29.88 0.65 8.38
CA ASP A 34 30.36 1.86 9.03
C ASP A 34 29.21 2.84 9.36
N ALA A 35 27.97 2.51 8.97
CA ALA A 35 26.82 3.35 9.28
C ALA A 35 26.33 3.09 10.71
N SER A 36 26.04 4.18 11.44
CA SER A 36 25.43 4.13 12.78
C SER A 36 23.92 3.83 12.76
N ILE A 37 23.28 4.03 11.60
CA ILE A 37 21.84 3.88 11.40
C ILE A 37 21.60 2.83 10.32
N SER A 38 20.69 1.91 10.59
CA SER A 38 20.25 0.87 9.66
C SER A 38 18.75 0.96 9.43
N ILE A 39 18.28 0.69 8.21
CA ILE A 39 16.84 0.66 7.92
C ILE A 39 16.34 -0.75 8.22
N SER A 40 15.23 -0.86 8.97
CA SER A 40 14.64 -2.18 9.24
C SER A 40 14.31 -2.91 7.94
N ARG A 41 14.70 -4.18 7.89
CA ARG A 41 14.35 -5.07 6.78
C ARG A 41 12.84 -5.23 6.60
N GLY A 42 12.10 -5.08 7.68
CA GLY A 42 10.65 -5.16 7.69
C GLY A 42 10.01 -4.06 6.84
N ASN A 43 10.61 -2.88 6.75
CA ASN A 43 10.10 -1.79 5.92
C ASN A 43 10.05 -2.17 4.43
N TYR A 44 11.01 -2.97 3.95
CA TYR A 44 11.04 -3.40 2.55
C TYR A 44 9.90 -4.35 2.19
N THR A 45 9.23 -4.97 3.16
CA THR A 45 8.03 -5.79 2.91
C THR A 45 6.87 -4.97 2.30
N TYR A 46 6.88 -3.65 2.50
CA TYR A 46 5.87 -2.73 1.96
C TYR A 46 5.94 -2.67 0.43
N LEU A 47 7.10 -3.02 -0.17
CA LEU A 47 7.27 -3.10 -1.61
C LEU A 47 6.23 -4.02 -2.26
N TYR A 48 5.87 -5.12 -1.59
CA TYR A 48 4.83 -6.02 -2.09
C TYR A 48 3.49 -5.29 -2.27
N MET A 49 3.10 -4.46 -1.30
CA MET A 49 1.87 -3.67 -1.35
C MET A 49 1.90 -2.60 -2.43
N LEU A 50 3.08 -2.06 -2.74
CA LEU A 50 3.26 -1.10 -3.83
C LEU A 50 3.16 -1.76 -5.20
N MET A 51 3.74 -2.96 -5.36
CA MET A 51 3.77 -3.67 -6.64
C MET A 51 2.44 -4.36 -6.96
N MET A 52 1.73 -4.85 -5.93
CA MET A 52 0.56 -5.71 -6.12
C MET A 52 -0.56 -5.11 -7.00
N PRO A 53 -0.91 -3.80 -6.85
CA PRO A 53 -1.89 -3.16 -7.71
C PRO A 53 -1.53 -3.16 -9.19
N PHE A 54 -0.25 -3.02 -9.55
CA PHE A 54 0.20 -3.02 -10.95
C PHE A 54 -0.12 -4.35 -11.62
N PHE A 55 0.22 -5.47 -10.99
CA PHE A 55 -0.04 -6.78 -11.56
C PHE A 55 -1.54 -7.08 -11.68
N ILE A 56 -2.32 -6.70 -10.67
CA ILE A 56 -3.77 -6.94 -10.65
C ILE A 56 -4.49 -6.11 -11.72
N VAL A 57 -4.16 -4.83 -11.87
CA VAL A 57 -4.87 -3.92 -12.79
C VAL A 57 -4.51 -4.18 -14.24
N TYR A 58 -3.22 -4.38 -14.55
CA TYR A 58 -2.76 -4.53 -15.94
C TYR A 58 -2.86 -5.95 -16.47
N PHE A 59 -2.55 -6.97 -15.67
CA PHE A 59 -2.46 -8.35 -16.19
C PHE A 59 -3.71 -9.19 -15.93
N ASN A 60 -4.40 -8.96 -14.81
CA ASN A 60 -5.53 -9.82 -14.45
C ASN A 60 -6.89 -9.29 -14.91
N PHE A 61 -7.06 -7.98 -15.10
CA PHE A 61 -8.37 -7.41 -15.46
C PHE A 61 -8.92 -8.05 -16.75
N SER A 62 -8.28 -7.83 -17.90
CA SER A 62 -8.79 -8.35 -19.18
C SER A 62 -8.91 -9.86 -19.18
N LYS A 63 -7.92 -10.56 -18.60
CA LYS A 63 -7.93 -12.03 -18.50
C LYS A 63 -9.12 -12.57 -17.70
N LEU A 64 -9.45 -11.95 -16.57
CA LEU A 64 -10.57 -12.39 -15.73
C LEU A 64 -11.91 -12.05 -16.38
N ILE A 65 -12.03 -10.91 -17.05
CA ILE A 65 -13.25 -10.57 -17.78
C ILE A 65 -13.50 -11.55 -18.94
N HIS A 66 -12.47 -11.96 -19.69
CA HIS A 66 -12.59 -13.01 -20.70
C HIS A 66 -12.96 -14.39 -20.13
N LEU A 67 -12.66 -14.65 -18.86
CA LEU A 67 -13.06 -15.86 -18.13
C LEU A 67 -14.45 -15.73 -17.47
N ASN A 68 -15.32 -14.86 -18.00
CA ASN A 68 -16.68 -14.60 -17.52
C ASN A 68 -16.78 -14.06 -16.08
N ALA A 69 -15.70 -13.49 -15.52
CA ALA A 69 -15.82 -12.75 -14.26
C ALA A 69 -16.54 -11.42 -14.51
N THR A 70 -17.48 -11.05 -13.63
CA THR A 70 -18.07 -9.70 -13.70
C THR A 70 -17.07 -8.66 -13.20
N LYS A 71 -17.22 -7.41 -13.66
CA LYS A 71 -16.46 -6.27 -13.12
C LYS A 71 -16.62 -6.14 -11.61
N LYS A 72 -17.81 -6.44 -11.08
CA LYS A 72 -18.09 -6.41 -9.64
C LYS A 72 -17.29 -7.50 -8.90
N ASP A 73 -17.25 -8.72 -9.44
CA ASP A 73 -16.47 -9.82 -8.85
C ASP A 73 -14.97 -9.51 -8.88
N TYR A 74 -14.46 -8.94 -9.98
CA TYR A 74 -13.08 -8.48 -10.10
C TYR A 74 -12.74 -7.44 -9.03
N PHE A 75 -13.60 -6.43 -8.87
CA PHE A 75 -13.36 -5.35 -7.92
C PHE A 75 -13.32 -5.86 -6.48
N TRP A 76 -14.35 -6.58 -6.06
CA TRP A 76 -14.40 -7.14 -4.70
C TRP A 76 -13.31 -8.17 -4.44
N GLY A 77 -12.97 -8.98 -5.44
CA GLY A 77 -11.84 -9.90 -5.35
C GLY A 77 -10.51 -9.16 -5.19
N SER A 78 -10.31 -8.05 -5.90
CA SER A 78 -9.12 -7.20 -5.76
C SER A 78 -9.04 -6.55 -4.38
N ILE A 79 -10.12 -5.94 -3.89
CA ILE A 79 -10.14 -5.33 -2.55
C ILE A 79 -9.86 -6.37 -1.45
N LEU A 80 -10.52 -7.52 -1.49
CA LEU A 80 -10.29 -8.58 -0.50
C LEU A 80 -8.87 -9.13 -0.58
N THR A 81 -8.28 -9.17 -1.78
CA THR A 81 -6.86 -9.50 -1.95
C THR A 81 -5.97 -8.49 -1.22
N TYR A 82 -6.21 -7.18 -1.36
CA TYR A 82 -5.43 -6.15 -0.66
C TYR A 82 -5.62 -6.19 0.85
N ILE A 83 -6.82 -6.51 1.35
CA ILE A 83 -7.06 -6.70 2.79
C ILE A 83 -6.19 -7.84 3.32
N ILE A 84 -6.20 -9.01 2.65
CA ILE A 84 -5.40 -10.16 3.07
C ILE A 84 -3.90 -9.81 3.00
N ALA A 85 -3.45 -9.19 1.91
CA ALA A 85 -2.04 -8.83 1.72
C ALA A 85 -1.58 -7.78 2.75
N ALA A 86 -2.36 -6.72 2.99
CA ALA A 86 -2.04 -5.69 3.98
C ALA A 86 -1.93 -6.29 5.38
N ALA A 87 -2.83 -7.21 5.74
CA ALA A 87 -2.79 -7.89 7.03
C ALA A 87 -1.53 -8.75 7.15
N SER A 88 -1.22 -9.56 6.13
CA SER A 88 -0.01 -10.39 6.11
C SER A 88 1.27 -9.56 6.19
N ILE A 89 1.39 -8.48 5.41
CA ILE A 89 2.57 -7.61 5.43
C ILE A 89 2.70 -6.85 6.75
N SER A 90 1.59 -6.39 7.32
CA SER A 90 1.57 -5.77 8.66
C SER A 90 2.06 -6.75 9.73
N MET A 91 1.59 -8.00 9.66
CA MET A 91 2.00 -9.05 10.59
C MET A 91 3.49 -9.37 10.45
N VAL A 92 3.98 -9.54 9.23
CA VAL A 92 5.39 -9.86 8.96
C VAL A 92 6.31 -8.71 9.39
N ASN A 93 5.98 -7.45 9.06
CA ASN A 93 6.80 -6.31 9.49
C ASN A 93 6.82 -6.18 11.02
N THR A 94 5.67 -6.34 11.68
CA THR A 94 5.57 -6.31 13.14
C THR A 94 6.41 -7.42 13.77
N PHE A 95 6.39 -8.63 13.20
CA PHE A 95 7.24 -9.74 13.65
C PHE A 95 8.73 -9.45 13.46
N ILE A 96 9.13 -8.92 12.30
CA ILE A 96 10.53 -8.52 12.04
C ILE A 96 10.97 -7.47 13.06
N HIS A 97 10.12 -6.47 13.34
CA HIS A 97 10.42 -5.44 14.32
C HIS A 97 10.56 -5.98 15.75
N LEU A 98 9.73 -6.95 16.14
CA LEU A 98 9.78 -7.54 17.47
C LEU A 98 10.96 -8.50 17.67
N VAL A 99 11.32 -9.26 16.65
CA VAL A 99 12.21 -10.42 16.80
C VAL A 99 13.56 -10.20 16.15
N ILE A 100 13.61 -9.55 14.98
CA ILE A 100 14.83 -9.45 14.17
C ILE A 100 15.54 -8.12 14.38
N ASP A 101 14.81 -7.00 14.36
CA ASP A 101 15.40 -5.66 14.56
C ASP A 101 16.22 -5.58 15.87
N PRO A 102 15.76 -6.12 17.02
CA PRO A 102 16.52 -6.06 18.29
C PRO A 102 17.77 -6.96 18.32
N MET A 103 17.90 -7.91 17.39
CA MET A 103 19.11 -8.74 17.28
C MET A 103 20.28 -7.93 16.73
N ASN A 104 20.03 -6.80 16.07
CA ASN A 104 21.06 -5.89 15.62
C ASN A 104 21.55 -5.02 16.78
N GLN A 105 22.66 -5.43 17.40
CA GLN A 105 23.24 -4.74 18.56
C GLN A 105 24.24 -3.64 18.17
N THR A 106 24.60 -3.52 16.89
CA THR A 106 25.68 -2.64 16.43
C THR A 106 25.18 -1.32 15.83
N GLN A 107 23.91 -1.27 15.41
CA GLN A 107 23.33 -0.13 14.71
C GLN A 107 21.95 0.21 15.26
N ILE A 108 21.57 1.50 15.21
CA ILE A 108 20.19 1.92 15.51
C ILE A 108 19.32 1.55 14.31
N VAL A 109 18.38 0.62 14.50
CA VAL A 109 17.48 0.15 13.44
C VAL A 109 16.22 1.02 13.40
N ILE A 110 16.01 1.73 12.29
CA ILE A 110 14.81 2.56 12.10
C ILE A 110 13.72 1.73 11.41
N ASN A 111 12.64 1.44 12.15
CA ASN A 111 11.42 0.87 11.59
C ASN A 111 10.37 1.96 11.33
N LEU A 112 9.58 1.83 10.27
CA LEU A 112 8.49 2.76 9.97
C LEU A 112 7.42 2.78 11.06
N LEU A 113 7.23 1.66 11.79
CA LEU A 113 6.33 1.60 12.94
C LEU A 113 6.68 2.63 14.01
N GLU A 114 7.98 2.77 14.32
CA GLU A 114 8.48 3.76 15.28
C GLU A 114 8.53 5.15 14.66
N LEU A 115 9.06 5.27 13.43
CA LEU A 115 9.20 6.56 12.74
C LEU A 115 7.85 7.28 12.57
N CYS A 116 6.77 6.52 12.36
CA CYS A 116 5.42 7.06 12.21
C CYS A 116 4.69 7.29 13.54
N GLY A 117 5.30 6.94 14.68
CA GLY A 117 4.70 7.02 16.01
C GLY A 117 3.63 5.95 16.28
N TRP A 118 3.52 4.92 15.45
CA TRP A 118 2.50 3.88 15.60
C TRP A 118 2.84 2.91 16.73
N TRP A 119 4.14 2.64 16.91
CA TRP A 119 4.64 1.71 17.92
C TRP A 119 4.30 2.11 19.36
N GLU A 120 4.17 3.42 19.62
CA GLU A 120 3.84 3.99 20.94
C GLU A 120 2.48 3.50 21.47
N ASN A 121 1.56 3.09 20.59
CA ASN A 121 0.24 2.57 20.97
C ASN A 121 0.24 1.06 21.31
N GLY A 122 1.41 0.42 21.26
CA GLY A 122 1.58 -1.01 21.48
C GLY A 122 1.38 -1.85 20.23
N VAL A 123 1.91 -3.08 20.30
CA VAL A 123 2.05 -4.00 19.16
C VAL A 123 0.76 -4.20 18.36
N PHE A 124 -0.35 -4.51 19.05
CA PHE A 124 -1.61 -4.79 18.39
C PHE A 124 -2.18 -3.58 17.65
N VAL A 125 -2.05 -2.39 18.24
CA VAL A 125 -2.57 -1.15 17.65
C VAL A 125 -1.69 -0.70 16.48
N ALA A 126 -0.37 -0.79 16.64
CA ALA A 126 0.59 -0.52 15.58
C ALA A 126 0.34 -1.40 14.34
N PHE A 127 0.04 -2.68 14.55
CA PHE A 127 -0.37 -3.60 13.48
C PHE A 127 -1.60 -3.07 12.71
N PHE A 128 -2.64 -2.59 13.41
CA PHE A 128 -3.84 -2.06 12.76
C PHE A 128 -3.59 -0.71 12.07
N GLN A 129 -2.74 0.15 12.65
CA GLN A 129 -2.33 1.41 12.01
C GLN A 129 -1.60 1.15 10.69
N GLN A 130 -0.60 0.26 10.71
CA GLN A 130 0.12 -0.15 9.52
C GLN A 130 -0.81 -0.82 8.50
N PHE A 131 -1.67 -1.73 8.94
CA PHE A 131 -2.66 -2.40 8.07
C PHE A 131 -3.56 -1.39 7.34
N ALA A 132 -4.14 -0.43 8.06
CA ALA A 132 -5.03 0.57 7.49
C ALA A 132 -4.30 1.47 6.49
N PHE A 133 -3.08 1.88 6.81
CA PHE A 133 -2.23 2.67 5.90
C PHE A 133 -1.90 1.90 4.61
N LEU A 134 -1.44 0.66 4.73
CA LEU A 134 -1.09 -0.17 3.58
C LEU A 134 -2.29 -0.47 2.67
N LEU A 135 -3.45 -0.72 3.27
CA LEU A 135 -4.70 -0.91 2.52
C LEU A 135 -5.06 0.37 1.75
N MET A 136 -5.00 1.53 2.40
CA MET A 136 -5.26 2.82 1.76
C MET A 136 -4.35 3.07 0.57
N VAL A 137 -3.03 2.82 0.72
CA VAL A 137 -2.06 2.97 -0.36
C VAL A 137 -2.35 2.02 -1.52
N ALA A 138 -2.65 0.75 -1.25
CA ALA A 138 -2.96 -0.21 -2.31
C ALA A 138 -4.25 0.11 -3.06
N VAL A 139 -5.30 0.56 -2.35
CA VAL A 139 -6.55 0.99 -2.98
C VAL A 139 -6.33 2.26 -3.81
N PHE A 140 -5.58 3.24 -3.28
CA PHE A 140 -5.19 4.44 -4.02
C PHE A 140 -4.49 4.09 -5.34
N LEU A 141 -3.46 3.23 -5.28
CA LEU A 141 -2.75 2.78 -6.47
C LEU A 141 -3.66 2.01 -7.42
N HIS A 142 -4.51 1.10 -6.93
CA HIS A 142 -5.44 0.36 -7.78
C HIS A 142 -6.34 1.30 -8.58
N VAL A 143 -6.89 2.33 -7.92
CA VAL A 143 -7.76 3.32 -8.55
C VAL A 143 -6.97 4.13 -9.57
N LEU A 144 -5.82 4.68 -9.18
CA LEU A 144 -4.97 5.47 -10.06
C LEU A 144 -4.57 4.71 -11.32
N LEU A 145 -4.16 3.44 -11.17
CA LEU A 145 -3.76 2.57 -12.27
C LEU A 145 -4.94 2.19 -13.17
N SER A 146 -6.12 1.99 -12.59
CA SER A 146 -7.33 1.66 -13.36
C SER A 146 -7.79 2.81 -14.25
N MET A 147 -7.46 4.05 -13.89
CA MET A 147 -7.76 5.23 -14.71
C MET A 147 -6.80 5.42 -15.89
N GLN A 148 -5.60 4.82 -15.86
CA GLN A 148 -4.52 5.10 -16.83
C GLN A 148 -4.88 4.75 -18.28
N SER A 149 -5.81 3.82 -18.50
CA SER A 149 -6.30 3.49 -19.85
C SER A 149 -7.22 4.56 -20.46
N TYR A 150 -7.56 5.61 -19.72
CA TYR A 150 -8.49 6.66 -20.13
C TYR A 150 -7.83 8.06 -20.10
N TRP A 151 -8.43 9.00 -20.82
CA TRP A 151 -7.95 10.40 -20.88
C TRP A 151 -7.88 11.05 -19.49
N TYR A 152 -8.83 10.74 -18.59
CA TYR A 152 -8.83 11.26 -17.23
C TYR A 152 -7.73 10.65 -16.35
N GLY A 153 -7.12 9.52 -16.75
CA GLY A 153 -5.89 9.02 -16.14
C GLY A 153 -4.71 9.96 -16.36
N TRP A 154 -4.54 10.44 -17.60
CA TRP A 154 -3.53 11.47 -17.92
C TRP A 154 -3.77 12.78 -17.18
N LEU A 155 -5.02 13.22 -17.08
CA LEU A 155 -5.38 14.38 -16.28
C LEU A 155 -5.01 14.18 -14.81
N THR A 156 -5.31 13.02 -14.24
CA THR A 156 -4.98 12.70 -12.84
C THR A 156 -3.47 12.71 -12.61
N ASN A 157 -2.68 12.16 -13.53
CA ASN A 157 -1.21 12.22 -13.45
C ASN A 157 -0.70 13.66 -13.53
N ALA A 158 -1.22 14.46 -14.47
CA ALA A 158 -0.84 15.87 -14.60
C ALA A 158 -1.15 16.66 -13.32
N VAL A 159 -2.31 16.41 -12.71
CA VAL A 159 -2.68 17.01 -11.42
C VAL A 159 -1.76 16.54 -10.30
N LEU A 160 -1.43 15.25 -10.20
CA LEU A 160 -0.50 14.74 -9.19
C LEU A 160 0.90 15.35 -9.35
N VAL A 161 1.42 15.41 -10.58
CA VAL A 161 2.70 16.05 -10.88
C VAL A 161 2.65 17.53 -10.52
N ALA A 162 1.58 18.24 -10.89
CA ALA A 162 1.41 19.64 -10.54
C ALA A 162 1.38 19.85 -9.01
N ILE A 163 0.65 19.02 -8.26
CA ILE A 163 0.63 19.07 -6.80
C ILE A 163 2.05 18.89 -6.26
N ILE A 164 2.79 17.87 -6.69
CA ILE A 164 4.15 17.64 -6.19
C ILE A 164 5.08 18.80 -6.56
N CYS A 165 5.11 19.21 -7.83
CA CYS A 165 6.00 20.27 -8.31
C CYS A 165 5.69 21.66 -7.73
N VAL A 166 4.44 21.94 -7.37
CA VAL A 166 4.02 23.24 -6.83
C VAL A 166 4.05 23.24 -5.29
N PHE A 167 3.56 22.17 -4.65
CA PHE A 167 3.40 22.14 -3.19
C PHE A 167 4.74 21.90 -2.48
N VAL A 168 5.69 21.17 -3.07
CA VAL A 168 6.99 20.94 -2.44
C VAL A 168 7.82 22.23 -2.30
N PRO A 169 8.03 23.05 -3.36
CA PRO A 169 8.87 24.25 -3.24
C PRO A 169 8.20 25.39 -2.46
N ILE A 170 6.88 25.60 -2.62
CA ILE A 170 6.16 26.75 -2.05
C ILE A 170 5.84 26.48 -0.57
N GLN A 171 6.40 27.28 0.35
CA GLN A 171 6.33 27.01 1.79
C GLN A 171 4.90 26.88 2.35
N PRO A 172 3.94 27.80 2.10
CA PRO A 172 2.57 27.64 2.60
C PRO A 172 1.89 26.35 2.10
N LEU A 173 2.07 26.00 0.82
CA LEU A 173 1.50 24.79 0.23
C LEU A 173 2.19 23.52 0.74
N ARG A 174 3.51 23.58 0.98
CA ARG A 174 4.27 22.50 1.60
C ARG A 174 3.72 22.16 2.97
N GLN A 175 3.31 23.15 3.76
CA GLN A 175 2.71 22.89 5.07
C GLN A 175 1.38 22.15 4.97
N ILE A 176 0.58 22.40 3.94
CA ILE A 176 -0.64 21.63 3.67
C ILE A 176 -0.29 20.17 3.36
N LEU A 177 0.71 19.94 2.49
CA LEU A 177 1.18 18.60 2.14
C LEU A 177 1.73 17.84 3.36
N VAL A 178 2.53 18.50 4.19
CA VAL A 178 3.05 17.94 5.45
C VAL A 178 1.91 17.62 6.40
N SER A 179 0.92 18.51 6.54
CA SER A 179 -0.25 18.29 7.40
C SER A 179 -1.06 17.08 6.95
N PHE A 180 -1.20 16.89 5.62
CA PHE A 180 -1.80 15.68 5.06
C PHE A 180 -1.01 14.43 5.48
N PHE A 181 0.32 14.39 5.29
CA PHE A 181 1.13 13.23 5.72
C PHE A 181 1.17 13.02 7.24
N LYS A 182 1.11 14.07 8.05
CA LYS A 182 0.94 13.95 9.51
C LYS A 182 -0.40 13.33 9.89
N LEU A 183 -1.40 13.43 9.04
CA LEU A 183 -2.72 12.89 9.31
C LEU A 183 -2.82 11.41 8.88
N ILE A 184 -2.25 11.07 7.73
CA ILE A 184 -2.35 9.73 7.12
C ILE A 184 -1.15 8.80 7.34
N MET A 185 -0.01 9.30 7.85
CA MET A 185 1.22 8.51 8.02
C MET A 185 1.88 8.81 9.38
N PHE A 186 2.36 10.04 9.60
CA PHE A 186 3.07 10.42 10.84
C PHE A 186 2.11 10.82 11.96
N ASN A 187 1.34 9.86 12.47
CA ASN A 187 0.27 10.10 13.44
C ASN A 187 0.26 9.05 14.57
N GLY A 188 0.60 9.50 15.78
CA GLY A 188 0.50 8.67 16.99
C GLY A 188 -0.92 8.46 17.50
N ASN A 189 -1.92 9.26 17.08
CA ASN A 189 -3.31 9.03 17.48
C ASN A 189 -3.91 7.88 16.66
N ALA A 190 -3.90 6.68 17.22
CA ALA A 190 -4.32 5.46 16.53
C ALA A 190 -5.74 5.52 15.98
N LEU A 191 -6.72 5.95 16.79
CA LEU A 191 -8.13 5.98 16.40
C LEU A 191 -8.35 6.95 15.22
N LEU A 192 -7.77 8.15 15.31
CA LEU A 192 -7.87 9.14 14.24
C LEU A 192 -7.20 8.62 12.97
N HIS A 193 -5.96 8.13 13.07
CA HIS A 193 -5.21 7.63 11.92
C HIS A 193 -5.94 6.48 11.20
N ILE A 194 -6.34 5.44 11.94
CA ILE A 194 -7.04 4.28 11.38
C ILE A 194 -8.35 4.72 10.73
N SER A 195 -9.15 5.55 11.42
CA SER A 195 -10.44 6.01 10.90
C SER A 195 -10.27 6.79 9.58
N VAL A 196 -9.25 7.63 9.48
CA VAL A 196 -9.01 8.39 8.24
C VAL A 196 -8.53 7.47 7.12
N CYS A 197 -7.52 6.62 7.36
CA CYS A 197 -7.02 5.71 6.33
C CYS A 197 -8.14 4.80 5.78
N LEU A 198 -9.00 4.28 6.64
CA LEU A 198 -10.15 3.47 6.22
C LEU A 198 -11.22 4.29 5.49
N SER A 199 -11.49 5.52 5.93
CA SER A 199 -12.44 6.42 5.27
C SER A 199 -11.96 6.80 3.85
N ILE A 200 -10.68 7.15 3.71
CA ILE A 200 -10.07 7.43 2.41
C ILE A 200 -10.11 6.17 1.53
N SER A 201 -9.77 5.00 2.08
CA SER A 201 -9.87 3.72 1.36
C SER A 201 -11.29 3.46 0.83
N MET A 202 -12.30 3.73 1.65
CA MET A 202 -13.71 3.56 1.27
C MET A 202 -14.11 4.51 0.14
N VAL A 203 -13.78 5.80 0.26
CA VAL A 203 -14.05 6.80 -0.80
C VAL A 203 -13.35 6.41 -2.10
N LEU A 204 -12.07 6.03 -2.03
CA LEU A 204 -11.32 5.57 -3.19
C LEU A 204 -11.93 4.31 -3.80
N ALA A 205 -12.38 3.35 -2.98
CA ALA A 205 -13.04 2.15 -3.47
C ALA A 205 -14.34 2.49 -4.24
N LEU A 206 -15.13 3.45 -3.77
CA LEU A 206 -16.32 3.93 -4.48
C LEU A 206 -15.96 4.60 -5.81
N VAL A 207 -14.91 5.42 -5.85
CA VAL A 207 -14.37 6.00 -7.09
C VAL A 207 -13.91 4.89 -8.05
N GLY A 208 -13.18 3.89 -7.55
CA GLY A 208 -12.73 2.73 -8.32
C GLY A 208 -13.87 1.96 -8.97
N LEU A 209 -14.96 1.73 -8.23
CA LEU A 209 -16.18 1.13 -8.79
C LEU A 209 -16.78 1.97 -9.92
N ALA A 210 -16.81 3.29 -9.77
CA ALA A 210 -17.33 4.20 -10.80
C ALA A 210 -16.46 4.18 -12.07
N VAL A 211 -15.14 4.18 -11.92
CA VAL A 211 -14.17 4.04 -13.02
C VAL A 211 -14.37 2.70 -13.72
N LEU A 212 -14.47 1.61 -12.97
CA LEU A 212 -14.59 0.26 -13.52
C LEU A 212 -15.88 0.07 -14.32
N LYS A 213 -16.99 0.68 -13.89
CA LYS A 213 -18.25 0.68 -14.66
C LYS A 213 -18.05 1.22 -16.07
N ARG A 214 -17.29 2.31 -16.20
CA ARG A 214 -16.97 2.96 -17.49
C ARG A 214 -15.91 2.21 -18.29
N ARG A 215 -15.17 1.28 -17.68
CA ARG A 215 -14.07 0.58 -18.34
C ARG A 215 -14.58 -0.35 -19.44
N SER A 216 -14.35 -0.04 -20.71
CA SER A 216 -14.55 -0.98 -21.82
C SER A 216 -13.57 -2.16 -21.69
N ILE A 217 -13.96 -3.33 -22.21
CA ILE A 217 -13.08 -4.51 -22.28
C ILE A 217 -11.95 -4.21 -23.26
#